data_AF-A0A965VSZ9-F1
#
_entry.id   AF-A0A965VSZ9-F1
#
_cell.length_a   1.000
_cell.length_b   1.000
_cell.length_c   1.000
_cell.angle_alpha   90.00
_cell.angle_beta   90.00
_cell.angle_gamma   90.00
#
_symmetry.space_group_name_H-M   'P 1'
#
loop_
_entity.id
_entity.type
_entity.pdbx_description
1 polymer ?
#
loop_
_entity_poly.entity_id
_entity_poly.type
_entity_poly.pdbx_seq_one_letter_code
_entity_poly.pdbx_strand_id
1 'polypeptide(L)'
;MAFGTQDDTDEVMNEINMTPLVDVMLVLLIIFIITIPVMKHAVNIELPRASNQPQDAKPQTIRLTVDAQGSYFWNDTAVDDAQLQT
;
A
#
# COMPACT_ATOMS: atom_id res chain seq x y z
N MET A 1 73.47 46.67 -23.06
CA MET A 1 72.12 46.28 -23.54
C MET A 1 72.01 44.80 -23.22
N ALA A 2 71.43 44.35 -22.09
CA ALA A 2 70.05 44.46 -21.57
C ALA A 2 69.01 43.76 -22.46
N PHE A 3 68.08 43.05 -21.81
CA PHE A 3 66.98 42.17 -22.29
C PHE A 3 67.41 40.72 -22.56
N GLY A 4 66.90 39.69 -21.87
CA GLY A 4 65.84 39.59 -20.87
C GLY A 4 65.34 38.15 -20.89
N THR A 5 65.73 37.36 -19.87
CA THR A 5 65.27 35.98 -19.65
C THR A 5 63.96 36.04 -18.86
N GLN A 6 62.81 35.81 -19.48
CA GLN A 6 61.55 35.60 -18.75
C GLN A 6 60.54 34.96 -19.71
N ASP A 7 60.16 33.70 -19.46
CA ASP A 7 58.79 33.15 -19.63
C ASP A 7 58.67 31.61 -19.73
N ASP A 8 59.73 30.81 -19.50
CA ASP A 8 59.59 29.34 -19.53
C ASP A 8 59.24 28.68 -18.17
N THR A 9 58.91 29.45 -17.13
CA THR A 9 58.66 28.89 -15.77
C THR A 9 57.20 28.84 -15.33
N ASP A 10 56.27 29.46 -16.06
CA ASP A 10 54.85 29.53 -15.64
C ASP A 10 53.95 28.45 -16.27
N GLU A 11 54.46 27.66 -17.23
CA GLU A 11 53.65 26.64 -17.92
C GLU A 11 53.70 25.25 -17.25
N VAL A 12 54.57 25.05 -16.24
CA VAL A 12 54.90 23.70 -15.73
C VAL A 12 54.19 23.34 -14.40
N MET A 13 53.32 24.20 -13.84
CA MET A 13 52.71 23.94 -12.52
C MET A 13 51.18 24.10 -12.45
N ASN A 14 50.42 23.72 -13.49
CA ASN A 14 48.97 23.71 -13.29
C ASN A 14 48.17 22.76 -14.18
N GLU A 15 48.61 21.51 -14.32
CA GLU A 15 47.64 20.45 -14.59
C GLU A 15 46.83 20.24 -13.30
N ILE A 16 45.74 21.00 -13.16
CA ILE A 16 44.79 20.80 -12.06
C ILE A 16 44.35 19.34 -12.12
N ASN A 17 44.44 18.63 -10.99
CA ASN A 17 43.98 17.25 -10.88
C ASN A 17 42.44 17.20 -11.10
N MET A 18 42.02 17.15 -12.36
CA MET A 18 40.61 17.18 -12.75
C MET A 18 39.89 15.89 -12.40
N THR A 19 40.57 14.73 -12.45
CA THR A 19 39.93 13.42 -12.19
C THR A 19 39.39 13.31 -10.75
N PRO A 20 40.15 13.67 -9.69
CA PRO A 20 39.60 13.71 -8.35
C PRO A 20 38.56 14.84 -8.15
N LEU A 21 38.71 15.97 -8.83
CA LEU A 21 37.79 17.10 -8.73
C LEU A 21 36.39 16.75 -9.27
N VAL A 22 36.34 16.10 -10.43
CA VAL A 22 35.09 15.66 -11.07
C VAL A 22 34.39 14.60 -10.21
N ASP A 23 35.13 13.71 -9.56
CA ASP A 23 34.58 12.70 -8.65
C ASP A 23 33.87 13.36 -7.45
N VAL A 24 34.53 14.32 -6.78
CA VAL A 24 33.91 15.07 -5.67
C VAL A 24 32.67 15.83 -6.12
N MET A 25 32.70 16.46 -7.30
CA MET A 25 31.55 17.17 -7.86
C MET A 25 30.39 16.23 -8.20
N LEU A 26 30.68 15.04 -8.75
CA LEU A 26 29.69 14.04 -9.11
C LEU A 26 29.05 13.41 -7.85
N VAL A 27 29.84 13.15 -6.81
CA VAL A 27 29.35 12.68 -5.51
C VAL A 27 28.34 13.67 -4.91
N LEU A 28 28.63 14.97 -4.95
CA LEU A 28 27.70 16.01 -4.46
C LEU A 28 26.39 16.04 -5.28
N LEU A 29 26.48 15.84 -6.59
CA LEU A 29 25.31 15.76 -7.47
C LEU A 29 24.46 14.52 -7.16
N ILE A 30 25.08 13.36 -6.92
CA ILE A 30 24.37 12.14 -6.48
C ILE A 30 23.67 12.37 -5.14
N ILE A 31 24.33 13.04 -4.19
CA ILE A 31 23.73 13.38 -2.89
C ILE A 31 22.49 14.25 -3.08
N PHE A 32 22.51 15.26 -3.95
CA PHE A 32 21.33 16.07 -4.25
C PHE A 32 20.22 15.28 -4.96
N ILE A 33 20.57 14.36 -5.87
CA ILE A 33 19.58 13.51 -6.53
C ILE A 33 18.91 12.56 -5.53
N ILE A 34 19.65 11.94 -4.60
CA ILE A 34 19.11 10.94 -3.68
C ILE A 34 18.34 11.53 -2.49
N THR A 35 18.59 12.79 -2.12
CA THR A 35 17.82 13.46 -1.05
C THR A 35 16.42 13.89 -1.50
N ILE A 36 16.17 14.04 -2.80
CA ILE A 36 14.87 14.46 -3.35
C ILE A 36 13.79 13.36 -3.22
N PRO A 37 14.02 12.08 -3.54
CA PRO A 37 12.92 11.12 -3.63
C PRO A 37 12.79 10.27 -2.36
N VAL A 38 12.13 10.80 -1.33
CA VAL A 38 11.21 9.95 -0.57
C VAL A 38 9.99 10.72 -0.06
N MET A 39 9.25 11.38 -0.95
CA MET A 39 7.85 11.70 -0.67
C MET A 39 7.06 10.38 -0.70
N LYS A 40 7.10 9.61 0.40
CA LYS A 40 6.18 8.47 0.59
C LYS A 40 4.77 9.06 0.58
N HIS A 41 3.92 8.60 -0.34
CA HIS A 41 2.50 8.87 -0.25
C HIS A 41 2.01 8.36 1.12
N ALA A 42 1.64 9.28 2.00
CA ALA A 42 0.88 8.95 3.19
C ALA A 42 -0.48 8.46 2.68
N VAL A 43 -0.63 7.15 2.50
CA VAL A 43 -1.93 6.56 2.22
C VAL A 43 -2.76 6.79 3.48
N ASN A 44 -3.76 7.68 3.37
CA ASN A 44 -4.75 7.85 4.41
C ASN A 44 -5.51 6.53 4.54
N ILE A 45 -5.12 5.72 5.53
CA ILE A 45 -5.83 4.49 5.89
C ILE A 45 -6.91 4.90 6.87
N GLU A 46 -8.14 4.92 6.39
CA GLU A 46 -9.30 4.97 7.26
C GLU A 46 -9.50 3.57 7.87
N LEU A 47 -9.30 3.48 9.19
CA LEU A 47 -9.61 2.26 9.92
C LEU A 47 -11.13 2.08 9.95
N PRO A 48 -11.66 0.91 9.55
CA PRO A 48 -13.10 0.67 9.62
C PRO A 48 -13.52 0.73 11.08
N ARG A 49 -14.53 1.57 11.37
CA ARG A 49 -15.14 1.59 12.69
C ARG A 49 -16.00 0.35 12.85
N ALA A 50 -15.77 -0.41 13.92
CA ALA A 50 -16.65 -1.50 14.29
C ALA A 50 -18.05 -0.94 14.52
N SER A 51 -19.00 -1.33 13.66
CA SER A 51 -20.42 -1.07 13.88
C SER A 51 -20.94 -2.10 14.88
N ASN A 52 -21.35 -1.66 16.06
CA ASN A 52 -22.11 -2.46 17.03
C ASN A 52 -23.59 -2.57 16.62
N GLN A 53 -23.87 -2.69 15.33
CA GLN A 53 -25.21 -3.06 14.91
C GLN A 53 -25.50 -4.47 15.44
N PRO A 54 -26.61 -4.66 16.18
CA PRO A 54 -27.09 -5.99 16.49
C PRO A 54 -27.14 -6.75 15.17
N GLN A 55 -26.42 -7.87 15.09
CA GLN A 55 -26.49 -8.73 13.93
C GLN A 55 -27.97 -9.07 13.73
N ASP A 56 -28.53 -8.69 12.57
CA ASP A 56 -29.90 -9.05 12.24
C ASP A 56 -30.04 -10.56 12.45
N ALA A 57 -30.98 -10.94 13.33
CA ALA A 57 -31.22 -12.33 13.62
C ALA A 57 -31.53 -13.01 12.29
N LYS A 58 -30.66 -13.95 11.88
CA LYS A 58 -30.89 -14.72 10.66
C LYS A 58 -32.32 -15.26 10.71
N PRO A 59 -33.10 -15.12 9.64
CA PRO A 59 -34.45 -15.64 9.61
C PRO A 59 -34.41 -17.13 9.95
N GLN A 60 -35.27 -17.55 10.88
CA GLN A 60 -35.32 -18.94 11.31
C GLN A 60 -35.67 -19.80 10.11
N THR A 61 -34.83 -20.80 9.82
CA THR A 61 -35.12 -21.77 8.76
C THR A 61 -36.18 -22.73 9.27
N ILE A 62 -37.33 -22.76 8.59
CA ILE A 62 -38.42 -23.68 8.88
C ILE A 62 -38.34 -24.86 7.91
N ARG A 63 -38.41 -26.09 8.43
CA ARG A 63 -38.54 -27.31 7.63
C ARG A 63 -39.99 -27.80 7.68
N LEU A 64 -40.68 -27.69 6.56
CA LEU A 64 -41.98 -28.34 6.34
C LEU A 64 -41.76 -29.62 5.53
N THR A 65 -42.13 -30.77 6.09
CA THR A 65 -42.02 -32.09 5.43
C THR A 65 -43.39 -32.72 5.29
N VAL A 66 -43.59 -33.47 4.22
CA VAL A 66 -44.80 -34.27 3.96
C VAL A 66 -44.36 -35.72 3.80
N ASP A 67 -44.95 -36.63 4.58
CA ASP A 67 -44.69 -38.07 4.42
C ASP A 67 -45.50 -38.67 3.26
N ALA A 68 -45.25 -39.94 2.93
CA ALA A 68 -45.98 -40.62 1.85
C ALA A 68 -47.47 -40.87 2.18
N GLN A 69 -47.87 -40.67 3.43
CA GLN A 69 -49.24 -40.82 3.94
C GLN A 69 -49.99 -39.48 3.95
N GLY A 70 -49.31 -38.37 3.63
CA GLY A 70 -49.87 -37.02 3.61
C GLY A 70 -49.82 -36.29 4.95
N SER A 71 -49.11 -36.81 5.97
CA SER A 71 -48.94 -36.11 7.25
C SER A 71 -47.92 -34.98 7.14
N TYR A 72 -48.21 -33.86 7.79
CA TYR A 72 -47.35 -32.68 7.81
C TYR A 72 -46.44 -32.66 9.05
N PHE A 73 -45.19 -32.23 8.85
CA PHE A 73 -44.22 -32.05 9.93
C PHE A 73 -43.60 -30.66 9.87
N TRP A 74 -43.72 -29.91 10.96
CA TRP A 74 -43.05 -28.62 11.19
C TRP A 74 -41.84 -28.84 12.10
N ASN A 75 -40.63 -28.69 11.56
CA ASN A 75 -39.38 -28.94 12.29
C ASN A 75 -39.40 -30.29 13.03
N ASP A 76 -39.80 -31.35 12.32
CA ASP A 76 -39.97 -32.74 12.80
C ASP A 76 -41.11 -32.96 13.82
N THR A 77 -41.91 -31.93 14.10
CA THR A 77 -43.11 -32.05 14.93
C THR A 77 -44.33 -32.25 14.03
N ALA A 78 -45.10 -33.31 14.26
CA ALA A 78 -46.34 -33.54 13.53
C ALA A 78 -47.33 -32.40 13.78
N VAL A 79 -47.87 -31.82 12.70
CA VAL A 79 -48.86 -30.74 12.74
C VAL A 79 -50.09 -31.14 11.95
N ASP A 80 -51.27 -30.76 12.45
CA ASP A 80 -52.55 -30.99 11.78
C ASP A 80 -52.79 -29.88 10.74
N ASP A 81 -53.48 -30.21 9.64
CA ASP A 81 -53.84 -29.27 8.57
C ASP A 81 -54.67 -28.08 9.11
N ALA A 82 -55.48 -28.31 10.14
CA ALA A 82 -56.24 -27.26 10.83
C ALA A 82 -55.35 -26.19 11.48
N GLN A 83 -54.09 -26.52 11.80
CA GLN A 83 -53.13 -25.58 12.40
C GLN A 83 -52.34 -24.78 11.35
N LEU A 84 -52.50 -25.11 10.05
CA LEU A 84 -51.83 -24.46 8.93
C LEU A 84 -52.73 -23.46 8.18
N GLN A 85 -53.99 -23.30 8.60
CA GLN A 85 -54.89 -22.30 8.02
C GLN A 85 -54.54 -20.90 8.53
N THR A 86 -54.31 -19.98 7.58
CA THR A 86 -54.02 -18.55 7.79
C THR A 86 -55.19 -17.78 8.40
#